data_AF-A0A2V5WWG2-F1
#
_entry.id   AF-A0A2V5WWG2-F1
#
_cell.length_a   1.000
_cell.length_b   1.000
_cell.length_c   1.000
_cell.angle_alpha   90.00
_cell.angle_beta   90.00
_cell.angle_gamma   90.00
#
_symmetry.space_group_name_H-M   'P 1'
#
loop_
_entity.id
_entity.type
_entity.pdbx_description
1 polymer ?
#
loop_
_entity_poly.entity_id
_entity_poly.type
_entity_poly.pdbx_seq_one_letter_code
_entity_poly.pdbx_strand_id
1 'polypeptide(L)'
;MTNAELEYCLVVGAEEVDWLTCDAYRRWRLLRLAPPVEPFNKAARGMILSEGAGAVLLSRTGPIMIAQTDAGAYYRKRTETEEILSRILSNLTQDEVDLVISSANGTFIDQAECRALRRILPDAIVYAAKPAIGESVGAAGLWQVILGARALGRGELPPLLHVTSTIPLRIPVSCTALSKARHAIVLSSGVNQQVAGLRLSIP
;
A
#
# COMPACT_ATOMS: atom_id res chain seq x y z
N MET A 1 -8.88 19.97 5.43
CA MET A 1 -8.30 20.65 4.26
C MET A 1 -7.56 21.90 4.70
N THR A 2 -6.39 22.16 4.13
CA THR A 2 -5.53 23.30 4.48
C THR A 2 -5.87 24.58 3.70
N ASN A 3 -6.46 24.46 2.51
CA ASN A 3 -7.02 25.59 1.77
C ASN A 3 -8.45 25.88 2.26
N ALA A 4 -8.69 27.09 2.77
CA ALA A 4 -9.97 27.53 3.31
C ALA A 4 -11.03 27.82 2.23
N GLU A 5 -10.64 27.96 0.97
CA GLU A 5 -11.57 28.22 -0.15
C GLU A 5 -12.17 26.93 -0.71
N LEU A 6 -11.56 25.77 -0.45
CA LEU A 6 -12.07 24.49 -0.87
C LEU A 6 -12.93 23.88 0.25
N GLU A 7 -14.17 23.51 -0.10
CA GLU A 7 -15.06 22.72 0.77
C GLU A 7 -14.93 21.23 0.51
N TYR A 8 -14.76 20.88 -0.77
CA TYR A 8 -14.57 19.52 -1.24
C TYR A 8 -13.43 19.45 -2.28
N CYS A 9 -12.75 18.32 -2.33
CA CYS A 9 -11.75 18.02 -3.36
C CYS A 9 -11.89 16.56 -3.79
N LEU A 10 -12.19 16.33 -5.06
CA LEU A 10 -12.23 14.99 -5.64
C LEU A 10 -10.82 14.59 -6.07
N VAL A 11 -10.30 13.51 -5.49
CA VAL A 11 -9.02 12.92 -5.88
C VAL A 11 -9.29 11.63 -6.61
N VAL A 12 -8.76 11.52 -7.83
CA VAL A 12 -8.95 10.38 -8.73
C VAL A 12 -7.58 9.84 -9.14
N GLY A 13 -7.46 8.52 -9.16
CA GLY A 13 -6.35 7.79 -9.74
C GLY A 13 -6.90 6.74 -10.67
N ALA A 14 -6.37 6.65 -11.88
CA ALA A 14 -6.81 5.72 -12.90
C ALA A 14 -5.60 5.17 -13.65
N GLU A 15 -5.73 3.94 -14.14
CA GLU A 15 -4.73 3.28 -14.97
C GLU A 15 -5.45 2.38 -15.97
N GLU A 16 -5.04 2.45 -17.24
CA GLU A 16 -5.51 1.58 -18.31
C GLU A 16 -4.36 0.66 -18.70
N VAL A 17 -4.63 -0.64 -18.82
CA VAL A 17 -3.60 -1.58 -19.25
C VAL A 17 -3.61 -1.67 -20.77
N ASP A 18 -2.54 -1.17 -21.36
CA ASP A 18 -2.31 -1.28 -22.79
C ASP A 18 -1.04 -2.10 -23.10
N TRP A 19 -0.84 -2.43 -24.38
CA TRP A 19 0.27 -3.27 -24.85
C TRP A 19 1.64 -2.60 -24.68
N LEU A 20 1.73 -1.27 -24.77
CA LEU A 20 2.95 -0.49 -24.57
C LEU A 20 3.35 -0.54 -23.10
N THR A 21 2.38 -0.35 -22.20
CA THR A 21 2.59 -0.47 -20.76
C THR A 21 3.06 -1.89 -20.42
N CYS A 22 2.39 -2.92 -20.96
CA CYS A 22 2.82 -4.31 -20.80
C CYS A 22 4.25 -4.56 -21.30
N ASP A 23 4.61 -4.09 -22.50
CA ASP A 23 5.94 -4.28 -23.08
C ASP A 23 7.02 -3.55 -22.26
N ALA A 24 6.76 -2.30 -21.84
CA ALA A 24 7.68 -1.51 -21.04
C ALA A 24 8.01 -2.19 -19.70
N TYR A 25 6.97 -2.55 -18.93
CA TYR A 25 7.16 -3.21 -17.63
C TYR A 25 7.79 -4.61 -17.77
N ARG A 26 7.49 -5.33 -18.86
CA ARG A 26 8.16 -6.60 -19.19
C ARG A 26 9.66 -6.38 -19.47
N ARG A 27 10.02 -5.38 -20.27
CA ARG A 27 11.43 -5.03 -20.58
C ARG A 27 12.20 -4.59 -19.33
N TRP A 28 11.55 -3.91 -18.40
CA TRP A 28 12.11 -3.58 -17.10
C TRP A 28 12.17 -4.77 -16.12
N ARG A 29 11.68 -5.94 -16.54
CA ARG A 29 11.67 -7.18 -15.73
C ARG A 29 10.90 -7.02 -14.42
N LEU A 30 9.83 -6.23 -14.46
CA LEU A 30 8.94 -5.99 -13.33
C LEU A 30 7.70 -6.90 -13.36
N LEU A 31 7.36 -7.46 -14.52
CA LEU A 31 6.23 -8.36 -14.69
C LEU A 31 6.63 -9.82 -14.55
N ARG A 32 5.71 -10.62 -14.02
CA ARG A 32 5.72 -12.08 -14.17
C ARG A 32 4.79 -12.52 -15.31
N LEU A 33 5.07 -13.69 -15.88
CA LEU A 33 4.35 -14.20 -17.06
C LEU A 33 2.93 -14.68 -16.77
N ALA A 34 2.68 -15.17 -15.56
CA ALA A 34 1.39 -15.73 -15.17
C ALA A 34 1.10 -15.44 -13.70
N PRO A 35 -0.16 -15.27 -13.29
CA PRO A 35 -0.55 -15.08 -11.89
C PRO A 35 -0.09 -16.26 -11.01
N PRO A 36 -0.09 -16.10 -9.67
CA PRO A 36 -0.58 -14.94 -8.90
C PRO A 36 0.49 -13.87 -8.60
N VAL A 37 0.10 -12.71 -8.06
CA VAL A 37 1.06 -11.83 -7.36
C VAL A 37 1.41 -12.48 -6.02
N GLU A 38 2.71 -12.62 -5.73
CA GLU A 38 3.24 -13.29 -4.53
C GLU A 38 3.98 -12.25 -3.66
N PRO A 39 3.26 -11.50 -2.80
CA PRO A 39 3.85 -10.42 -2.01
C PRO A 39 4.81 -10.98 -0.98
N PHE A 40 5.91 -10.27 -0.74
CA PHE A 40 6.94 -10.63 0.26
C PHE A 40 7.58 -12.02 0.06
N ASN A 41 7.45 -12.62 -1.13
CA ASN A 41 8.10 -13.90 -1.41
C ASN A 41 9.63 -13.75 -1.40
N LYS A 42 10.35 -14.80 -0.98
CA LYS A 42 11.82 -14.84 -0.95
C LYS A 42 12.42 -14.51 -2.32
N ALA A 43 11.83 -15.03 -3.38
CA ALA A 43 12.18 -14.68 -4.75
C ALA A 43 11.18 -13.66 -5.30
N ALA A 44 11.65 -12.45 -5.60
CA ALA A 44 10.87 -11.45 -6.32
C ALA A 44 10.61 -11.94 -7.74
N ARG A 45 9.36 -12.32 -8.02
CA ARG A 45 8.95 -12.85 -9.33
C ARG A 45 8.35 -11.79 -10.25
N GLY A 46 7.93 -10.65 -9.68
CA GLY A 46 7.29 -9.56 -10.41
C GLY A 46 5.80 -9.46 -10.14
N MET A 47 5.22 -8.38 -10.63
CA MET A 47 3.80 -8.04 -10.52
C MET A 47 2.99 -8.58 -11.71
N ILE A 48 1.67 -8.58 -11.55
CA ILE A 48 0.69 -8.72 -12.64
C ILE A 48 0.04 -7.35 -12.81
N LEU A 49 0.07 -6.80 -14.03
CA LEU A 49 -0.60 -5.53 -14.31
C LEU A 49 -2.11 -5.66 -14.20
N SER A 50 -2.73 -4.57 -13.81
CA SER A 50 -4.17 -4.43 -13.68
C SER A 50 -4.61 -3.03 -14.06
N GLU A 51 -5.86 -2.91 -14.48
CA GLU A 51 -6.49 -1.67 -14.91
C GLU A 51 -7.63 -1.29 -13.97
N GLY A 52 -7.96 0.00 -13.97
CA GLY A 52 -9.14 0.54 -13.33
C GLY A 52 -8.87 1.88 -12.66
N ALA A 53 -9.85 2.35 -11.89
CA ALA A 53 -9.81 3.65 -11.26
C ALA A 53 -10.31 3.60 -9.82
N GLY A 54 -9.91 4.59 -9.05
CA GLY A 54 -10.43 4.90 -7.72
C GLY A 54 -10.76 6.38 -7.63
N ALA A 55 -11.67 6.73 -6.73
CA ALA A 55 -11.96 8.11 -6.40
C ALA A 55 -12.25 8.23 -4.91
N VAL A 56 -11.75 9.30 -4.29
CA VAL A 56 -12.14 9.70 -2.92
C VAL A 56 -12.51 11.17 -2.92
N LEU A 57 -13.57 11.50 -2.18
CA LEU A 57 -13.97 12.88 -1.94
C LEU A 57 -13.39 13.33 -0.60
N LEU A 58 -12.48 14.29 -0.65
CA LEU A 58 -11.93 14.93 0.54
C LEU A 58 -12.86 16.06 0.96
N SER A 59 -13.08 16.19 2.28
CA SER A 59 -13.81 17.29 2.89
C SER A 59 -13.14 17.70 4.21
N ARG A 60 -13.65 18.73 4.89
CA ARG A 60 -13.17 19.11 6.23
C ARG A 60 -13.54 18.12 7.31
N THR A 61 -14.63 17.39 7.13
CA THR A 61 -15.14 16.40 8.07
C THR A 61 -15.40 15.08 7.35
N GLY A 62 -15.36 13.99 8.08
CA GLY A 62 -15.60 12.68 7.50
C GLY A 62 -15.48 11.58 8.53
N PRO A 63 -16.00 10.38 8.21
CA PRO A 63 -15.90 9.23 9.10
C PRO A 63 -14.47 8.69 9.19
N ILE A 64 -13.64 8.96 8.18
CA ILE A 64 -12.22 8.61 8.15
C ILE A 64 -11.42 9.90 8.00
N MET A 65 -10.41 10.08 8.84
CA MET A 65 -9.51 11.23 8.82
C MET A 65 -8.18 10.85 8.18
N ILE A 66 -7.65 11.71 7.31
CA ILE A 66 -6.23 11.66 6.92
C ILE A 66 -5.46 12.43 8.00
N ALA A 67 -4.94 11.71 8.99
CA ALA A 67 -4.27 12.30 10.14
C ALA A 67 -2.92 12.92 9.78
N GLN A 68 -2.19 12.27 8.86
CA GLN A 68 -0.88 12.72 8.43
C GLN A 68 -0.55 12.18 7.04
N THR A 69 0.26 12.92 6.29
CA THR A 69 0.86 12.49 5.03
C THR A 69 2.37 12.66 5.08
N ASP A 70 3.12 11.72 4.54
CA ASP A 70 4.53 11.90 4.21
C ASP A 70 4.64 11.89 2.68
N ALA A 71 5.06 13.03 2.13
CA ALA A 71 5.22 13.23 0.69
C ALA A 71 6.24 12.27 0.06
N GLY A 72 7.04 11.61 0.90
CA GLY A 72 7.88 10.53 0.46
C GLY A 72 9.29 10.93 0.10
N ALA A 73 9.97 10.05 -0.64
CA ALA A 73 11.24 10.35 -1.28
C ALA A 73 11.48 9.41 -2.48
N TYR A 74 12.44 9.80 -3.30
CA TYR A 74 12.95 9.01 -4.40
C TYR A 74 14.22 8.29 -3.96
N TYR A 75 14.42 7.06 -4.40
CA TYR A 75 15.72 6.39 -4.32
C TYR A 75 16.38 6.32 -5.69
N ARG A 76 17.71 6.31 -5.73
CA ARG A 76 18.51 6.05 -6.94
C ARG A 76 19.05 4.62 -6.93
N LYS A 77 19.28 4.06 -5.74
CA LYS A 77 19.77 2.70 -5.53
C LYS A 77 18.77 1.93 -4.70
N ARG A 78 18.56 0.67 -5.05
CA ARG A 78 17.65 -0.24 -4.31
C ARG A 78 18.01 -0.40 -2.83
N THR A 79 19.28 -0.16 -2.48
CA THR A 79 19.77 -0.21 -1.09
C THR A 79 19.23 0.92 -0.22
N GLU A 80 18.84 2.06 -0.82
CA GLU A 80 18.31 3.23 -0.11
C GLU A 80 16.83 3.04 0.26
N THR A 81 16.13 2.14 -0.43
CA THR A 81 14.67 1.97 -0.31
C THR A 81 14.25 1.63 1.13
N GLU A 82 15.00 0.80 1.84
CA GLU A 82 14.69 0.40 3.22
C GLU A 82 14.82 1.56 4.21
N GLU A 83 15.86 2.38 4.07
CA GLU A 83 16.09 3.55 4.91
C GLU A 83 14.99 4.60 4.69
N ILE A 84 14.62 4.85 3.43
CA ILE A 84 13.52 5.76 3.07
C ILE A 84 12.19 5.27 3.63
N LEU A 85 11.84 3.99 3.41
CA LEU A 85 10.62 3.38 3.96
C LEU A 85 10.59 3.50 5.47
N SER A 86 11.73 3.28 6.11
CA SER A 86 11.84 3.36 7.55
C SER A 86 11.63 4.77 8.08
N ARG A 87 12.21 5.79 7.44
CA ARG A 87 11.96 7.19 7.78
C ARG A 87 10.48 7.53 7.64
N ILE A 88 9.86 7.16 6.53
CA ILE A 88 8.44 7.43 6.26
C ILE A 88 7.56 6.76 7.33
N LEU A 89 7.82 5.48 7.63
CA LEU A 89 7.11 4.75 8.66
C LEU A 89 7.27 5.40 10.04
N SER A 90 8.50 5.75 10.44
CA SER A 90 8.75 6.45 11.70
C SER A 90 8.03 7.80 11.77
N ASN A 91 8.00 8.56 10.68
CA ASN A 91 7.29 9.85 10.63
C ASN A 91 5.78 9.68 10.79
N LEU A 92 5.20 8.62 10.21
CA LEU A 92 3.76 8.33 10.28
C LEU A 92 3.34 7.61 11.56
N THR A 93 4.31 7.13 12.35
CA THR A 93 4.09 6.46 13.64
C THR A 93 4.15 7.50 14.75
N GLN A 94 3.02 8.15 15.03
CA GLN A 94 2.87 9.04 16.19
C GLN A 94 2.29 8.31 17.40
N ASP A 95 1.28 7.46 17.18
CA ASP A 95 0.68 6.57 18.17
C ASP A 95 0.69 5.11 17.66
N GLU A 96 0.01 4.21 18.37
CA GLU A 96 -0.23 2.82 17.95
C GLU A 96 -0.78 2.77 16.51
N VAL A 97 -0.29 1.79 15.75
CA VAL A 97 -0.71 1.51 14.37
C VAL A 97 -1.20 0.07 14.34
N ASP A 98 -2.49 -0.09 14.06
CA ASP A 98 -3.15 -1.40 14.09
C ASP A 98 -2.99 -2.14 12.76
N LEU A 99 -2.99 -1.37 11.66
CA LEU A 99 -3.06 -1.86 10.29
C LEU A 99 -2.07 -1.13 9.40
N VAL A 100 -1.41 -1.88 8.52
CA VAL A 100 -0.67 -1.36 7.39
C VAL A 100 -1.27 -1.91 6.10
N ILE A 101 -1.73 -1.01 5.23
CA ILE A 101 -1.97 -1.35 3.82
C ILE A 101 -0.65 -1.15 3.08
N SER A 102 0.01 -2.26 2.82
CA SER A 102 1.31 -2.29 2.17
C SER A 102 1.20 -2.13 0.65
N SER A 103 2.28 -1.62 0.04
CA SER A 103 2.41 -1.60 -1.41
C SER A 103 2.56 -3.02 -1.94
N ALA A 104 3.56 -3.78 -1.48
CA ALA A 104 3.82 -5.18 -1.78
C ALA A 104 3.51 -5.59 -3.24
N ASN A 105 4.43 -5.22 -4.14
CA ASN A 105 4.23 -5.36 -5.58
C ASN A 105 4.61 -6.76 -6.10
N GLY A 106 5.14 -7.65 -5.25
CA GLY A 106 5.74 -8.92 -5.68
C GLY A 106 7.14 -8.75 -6.29
N THR A 107 7.78 -7.61 -6.04
CA THR A 107 9.06 -7.22 -6.67
C THR A 107 10.20 -7.18 -5.64
N PHE A 108 11.38 -6.70 -6.03
CA PHE A 108 12.50 -6.50 -5.11
C PHE A 108 12.19 -5.49 -3.99
N ILE A 109 11.23 -4.60 -4.20
CA ILE A 109 10.82 -3.56 -3.25
C ILE A 109 10.24 -4.19 -1.98
N ASP A 110 9.48 -5.28 -2.13
CA ASP A 110 8.81 -5.99 -1.04
C ASP A 110 9.78 -6.42 0.06
N GLN A 111 11.03 -6.73 -0.27
CA GLN A 111 12.04 -7.11 0.72
C GLN A 111 12.44 -5.93 1.61
N ALA A 112 12.60 -4.75 1.02
CA ALA A 112 12.90 -3.53 1.76
C ALA A 112 11.70 -3.11 2.64
N GLU A 113 10.50 -3.20 2.08
CA GLU A 113 9.24 -2.95 2.80
C GLU A 113 9.05 -3.91 3.97
N CYS A 114 9.25 -5.21 3.76
CA CYS A 114 9.16 -6.22 4.81
C CYS A 114 10.14 -5.97 5.96
N ARG A 115 11.40 -5.61 5.66
CA ARG A 115 12.40 -5.31 6.70
C ARG A 115 12.06 -4.04 7.48
N ALA A 116 11.63 -2.98 6.79
CA ALA A 116 11.21 -1.73 7.43
C ALA A 116 9.98 -1.93 8.34
N LEU A 117 8.96 -2.65 7.85
CA LEU A 117 7.75 -2.96 8.61
C LEU A 117 8.07 -3.81 9.84
N ARG A 118 8.84 -4.89 9.68
CA ARG A 118 9.24 -5.75 10.79
C ARG A 118 10.02 -5.00 11.88
N ARG A 119 10.79 -3.98 11.48
CA ARG A 119 11.60 -3.18 12.41
C ARG A 119 10.77 -2.16 13.17
N ILE A 120 9.83 -1.48 12.50
CA ILE A 120 9.14 -0.31 13.06
C ILE A 120 7.76 -0.65 13.59
N LEU A 121 7.02 -1.54 12.91
CA LEU A 121 5.64 -1.90 13.21
C LEU A 121 5.50 -3.44 13.31
N PRO A 122 6.24 -4.11 14.21
CA PRO A 122 6.22 -5.57 14.31
C PRO A 122 4.82 -6.13 14.66
N ASP A 123 4.01 -5.34 15.38
CA ASP A 123 2.72 -5.76 15.89
C ASP A 123 1.54 -5.36 14.99
N ALA A 124 1.74 -4.52 13.99
CA ALA A 124 0.68 -4.12 13.07
C ALA A 124 0.29 -5.27 12.14
N ILE A 125 -1.00 -5.41 11.84
CA ILE A 125 -1.47 -6.31 10.80
C ILE A 125 -1.09 -5.70 9.45
N VAL A 126 -0.43 -6.46 8.58
CA VAL A 126 -0.04 -6.03 7.23
C VAL A 126 -0.96 -6.70 6.21
N TYR A 127 -1.55 -5.90 5.33
CA TYR A 127 -2.41 -6.36 4.24
C TYR A 127 -1.95 -5.77 2.90
N ALA A 128 -2.03 -6.57 1.83
CA ALA A 128 -1.72 -6.15 0.47
C ALA A 128 -2.88 -6.49 -0.46
N ALA A 129 -3.27 -5.53 -1.28
CA ALA A 129 -4.41 -5.65 -2.21
C ALA A 129 -4.06 -6.40 -3.49
N LYS A 130 -2.82 -6.24 -3.95
CA LYS A 130 -2.33 -6.66 -5.27
C LYS A 130 -2.42 -8.15 -5.57
N PRO A 131 -2.39 -9.07 -4.58
CA PRO A 131 -2.74 -10.47 -4.81
C PRO A 131 -4.14 -10.69 -5.37
N ALA A 132 -5.11 -9.86 -5.01
CA ALA A 132 -6.50 -9.98 -5.43
C ALA A 132 -6.80 -9.18 -6.72
N ILE A 133 -6.21 -8.00 -6.86
CA ILE A 133 -6.61 -7.04 -7.91
C ILE A 133 -5.46 -6.62 -8.83
N GLY A 134 -4.25 -7.17 -8.67
CA GLY A 134 -3.06 -6.81 -9.45
C GLY A 134 -2.49 -5.42 -9.13
N GLU A 135 -1.50 -5.00 -9.93
CA GLU A 135 -0.82 -3.71 -9.84
C GLU A 135 -1.37 -2.76 -10.90
N SER A 136 -2.09 -1.73 -10.45
CA SER A 136 -2.71 -0.71 -11.29
C SER A 136 -2.00 0.64 -11.23
N VAL A 137 -0.70 0.65 -10.92
CA VAL A 137 0.22 1.78 -11.08
C VAL A 137 -0.39 3.11 -10.62
N GLY A 138 -0.91 3.95 -11.52
CA GLY A 138 -1.52 5.24 -11.21
C GLY A 138 -2.75 5.16 -10.29
N ALA A 139 -3.53 4.08 -10.35
CA ALA A 139 -4.70 3.86 -9.50
C ALA A 139 -4.37 3.17 -8.17
N ALA A 140 -3.24 2.44 -8.09
CA ALA A 140 -2.94 1.54 -6.97
C ALA A 140 -2.87 2.25 -5.62
N GLY A 141 -2.22 3.43 -5.57
CA GLY A 141 -2.13 4.20 -4.34
C GLY A 141 -3.51 4.57 -3.78
N LEU A 142 -4.46 4.92 -4.66
CA LEU A 142 -5.81 5.29 -4.25
C LEU A 142 -6.65 4.08 -3.85
N TRP A 143 -6.50 2.95 -4.53
CA TRP A 143 -7.11 1.69 -4.12
C TRP A 143 -6.67 1.26 -2.72
N GLN A 144 -5.39 1.40 -2.41
CA GLN A 144 -4.86 1.11 -1.08
C GLN A 144 -5.45 2.04 0.00
N VAL A 145 -5.67 3.33 -0.32
CA VAL A 145 -6.36 4.27 0.58
C VAL A 145 -7.81 3.87 0.80
N ILE A 146 -8.53 3.55 -0.28
CA ILE A 146 -9.92 3.07 -0.19
C ILE A 146 -9.99 1.80 0.66
N LEU A 147 -9.08 0.85 0.46
CA LEU A 147 -9.03 -0.39 1.24
C LEU A 147 -8.74 -0.13 2.72
N GLY A 148 -7.79 0.74 3.04
CA GLY A 148 -7.51 1.12 4.43
C GLY A 148 -8.71 1.77 5.11
N ALA A 149 -9.38 2.69 4.42
CA ALA A 149 -10.61 3.33 4.90
C ALA A 149 -11.76 2.33 5.10
N ARG A 150 -11.93 1.38 4.17
CA ARG A 150 -12.97 0.33 4.27
C ARG A 150 -12.66 -0.67 5.38
N ALA A 151 -11.40 -1.04 5.57
CA ALA A 151 -10.97 -1.95 6.63
C ALA A 151 -11.21 -1.33 8.01
N LEU A 152 -10.84 -0.06 8.22
CA LEU A 152 -11.14 0.67 9.46
C LEU A 152 -12.65 0.84 9.66
N GLY A 153 -13.38 1.26 8.62
CA GLY A 153 -14.82 1.53 8.73
C GLY A 153 -15.68 0.29 8.93
N ARG A 154 -15.26 -0.88 8.43
CA ARG A 154 -15.97 -2.15 8.63
C ARG A 154 -15.44 -2.95 9.82
N GLY A 155 -14.22 -2.69 10.26
CA GLY A 155 -13.57 -3.45 11.32
C GLY A 155 -13.29 -4.90 10.90
N GLU A 156 -12.97 -5.16 9.62
CA GLU A 156 -12.67 -6.49 9.12
C GLU A 156 -11.68 -6.46 7.93
N LEU A 157 -10.92 -7.54 7.77
CA LEU A 157 -10.11 -7.81 6.59
C LEU A 157 -10.36 -9.24 6.08
N PRO A 158 -10.47 -9.44 4.77
CA PRO A 158 -10.42 -10.77 4.19
C PRO A 158 -9.01 -11.38 4.33
N PRO A 159 -8.86 -12.70 4.13
CA PRO A 159 -7.54 -13.32 4.08
C PRO A 159 -6.67 -12.68 2.98
N LEU A 160 -5.38 -12.56 3.26
CA LEU A 160 -4.38 -12.22 2.27
C LEU A 160 -4.21 -13.42 1.31
N LEU A 161 -4.40 -13.18 0.02
CA LEU A 161 -4.31 -14.24 -1.00
C LEU A 161 -2.86 -14.59 -1.32
N HIS A 162 -2.66 -15.84 -1.76
CA HIS A 162 -1.38 -16.34 -2.27
C HIS A 162 -0.20 -16.23 -1.30
N VAL A 163 -0.50 -16.23 0.01
CA VAL A 163 0.47 -16.25 1.09
C VAL A 163 1.22 -17.58 1.09
N THR A 164 2.54 -17.50 0.95
CA THR A 164 3.44 -18.62 1.26
C THR A 164 3.71 -18.67 2.77
N SER A 165 3.93 -19.85 3.34
CA SER A 165 4.08 -20.07 4.80
C SER A 165 5.28 -19.40 5.48
N THR A 166 6.00 -18.49 4.82
CA THR A 166 7.27 -17.91 5.29
C THR A 166 7.32 -16.37 5.27
N ILE A 167 6.20 -15.67 5.47
CA ILE A 167 6.20 -14.19 5.57
C ILE A 167 6.43 -13.76 7.04
N PRO A 168 7.50 -13.02 7.37
CA PRO A 168 7.81 -12.62 8.75
C PRO A 168 7.07 -11.34 9.18
N LEU A 169 5.78 -11.25 8.84
CA LEU A 169 4.87 -10.14 9.17
C LEU A 169 3.54 -10.72 9.68
N ARG A 170 2.81 -9.97 10.52
CA ARG A 170 1.47 -10.37 10.93
C ARG A 170 0.50 -10.13 9.78
N ILE A 171 0.03 -11.20 9.14
CA ILE A 171 -0.86 -11.13 7.98
C ILE A 171 -2.16 -11.91 8.26
N PRO A 172 -3.31 -11.48 7.71
CA PRO A 172 -4.56 -12.21 7.88
C PRO A 172 -4.55 -13.47 7.00
N VAL A 173 -4.60 -14.67 7.61
CA VAL A 173 -4.71 -15.96 6.89
C VAL A 173 -6.16 -16.42 6.72
N SER A 174 -7.08 -15.78 7.44
CA SER A 174 -8.53 -15.95 7.38
C SER A 174 -9.20 -14.58 7.53
N CYS A 175 -10.53 -14.52 7.43
CA CYS A 175 -11.26 -13.30 7.75
C CYS A 175 -10.91 -12.87 9.18
N THR A 176 -10.35 -11.67 9.32
CA THR A 176 -9.77 -11.16 10.56
C THR A 176 -10.54 -9.94 11.02
N ALA A 177 -11.08 -10.00 12.23
CA ALA A 177 -11.74 -8.85 12.84
C ALA A 177 -10.71 -7.79 13.25
N LEU A 178 -11.01 -6.54 12.92
CA LEU A 178 -10.28 -5.33 13.28
C LEU A 178 -11.11 -4.44 14.23
N SER A 179 -11.87 -5.06 15.14
CA SER A 179 -12.84 -4.36 15.99
C SER A 179 -12.25 -3.27 16.91
N LYS A 180 -10.94 -3.32 17.16
CA LYS A 180 -10.21 -2.32 17.94
C LYS A 180 -9.32 -1.40 17.09
N ALA A 181 -9.22 -1.65 15.78
CA ALA A 181 -8.31 -0.90 14.92
C ALA A 181 -8.84 0.51 14.72
N ARG A 182 -8.01 1.49 15.03
CA ARG A 182 -8.32 2.91 14.89
C ARG A 182 -7.39 3.61 13.93
N HIS A 183 -6.21 3.06 13.70
CA HIS A 183 -5.14 3.69 12.93
C HIS A 183 -4.62 2.75 11.86
N ALA A 184 -4.59 3.24 10.62
CA ALA A 184 -3.97 2.54 9.51
C ALA A 184 -2.90 3.40 8.86
N ILE A 185 -1.78 2.80 8.49
CA ILE A 185 -0.82 3.40 7.57
C ILE A 185 -1.03 2.80 6.18
N VAL A 186 -1.05 3.66 5.17
CA VAL A 186 -1.08 3.25 3.76
C VAL A 186 0.27 3.60 3.15
N LEU A 187 0.98 2.61 2.63
CA LEU A 187 2.28 2.78 1.96
C LEU A 187 2.12 2.61 0.46
N SER A 188 2.64 3.54 -0.32
CA SER A 188 2.79 3.38 -1.76
C SER A 188 4.27 3.38 -2.09
N SER A 189 4.77 2.30 -2.68
CA SER A 189 6.15 2.19 -3.14
C SER A 189 6.15 1.81 -4.60
N GLY A 190 6.27 2.81 -5.46
CA GLY A 190 6.23 2.65 -6.89
C GLY A 190 7.53 2.07 -7.43
N VAL A 191 7.39 1.30 -8.50
CA VAL A 191 8.52 0.84 -9.33
C VAL A 191 9.20 1.99 -10.11
N ASN A 192 8.62 3.19 -10.08
CA ASN A 192 9.22 4.47 -10.48
C ASN A 192 10.24 5.02 -9.45
N GLN A 193 10.60 4.22 -8.45
CA GLN A 193 11.56 4.55 -7.39
C GLN A 193 11.08 5.63 -6.42
N GLN A 194 9.77 5.78 -6.26
CA GLN A 194 9.15 6.68 -5.31
C GLN A 194 8.49 5.90 -4.18
N VAL A 195 8.62 6.41 -2.97
CA VAL A 195 7.92 5.88 -1.81
C VAL A 195 7.18 7.02 -1.15
N ALA A 196 5.90 6.85 -0.82
CA ALA A 196 5.10 7.80 -0.06
C ALA A 196 4.21 7.04 0.94
N GLY A 197 3.64 7.76 1.90
CA GLY A 197 2.68 7.15 2.81
C GLY A 197 1.74 8.15 3.45
N LEU A 198 0.65 7.64 4.01
CA LEU A 198 -0.28 8.43 4.79
C LEU A 198 -0.84 7.62 5.96
N ARG A 199 -1.30 8.34 6.98
CA ARG A 199 -1.97 7.79 8.15
C ARG A 199 -3.46 8.10 8.05
N LEU A 200 -4.28 7.05 8.12
CA LEU A 200 -5.72 7.13 8.29
C LEU A 200 -6.07 6.90 9.76
N SER A 201 -7.10 7.59 10.25
CA SER A 201 -7.66 7.35 11.57
C SER A 201 -9.18 7.43 11.60
N ILE A 202 -9.77 6.77 12.59
CA ILE A 202 -11.18 6.94 12.97
C ILE A 202 -11.31 7.54 14.38
N PRO A 203 -12.39 8.31 14.65
CA PRO A 203 -12.62 8.97 15.93
C PRO A 203 -12.75 8.04 17.12
#